data_AF-A0A9W4SK15-F1
#
_entry.id   AF-A0A9W4SK15-F1
#
_cell.length_a   1.000
_cell.length_b   1.000
_cell.length_c   1.000
_cell.angle_alpha   90.00
_cell.angle_beta   90.00
_cell.angle_gamma   90.00
#
_symmetry.space_group_name_H-M   'P 1'
#
loop_
_entity.id
_entity.type
_entity.pdbx_description
1 polymer ?
#
loop_
_entity_poly.entity_id
_entity_poly.type
_entity_poly.pdbx_seq_one_letter_code
_entity_poly.pdbx_strand_id
1 'polypeptide(L)'
;MFTERTRRPTGLVHVFVDNSNTFIEARYTVGELEGYFDHRRNSSYLQNLHIDYGRLLTTVQNGRKLGASPVIVGSRPPPNDSLWNSIRKVGYDVTVYDRNFDNIEKKVDNQISVAMMNTIRYYDPGIMVLISGDGDFDPTIKQILKDKWEIETWFWTSGISEDLISNTHYRPLDNLYKSFTYCYGSDITRKKYGLMIIIRSWRTEEIMGFYKALDLFCWYKRLDRNTLCLYFNNLEQLEKAKNWMKTNHPEIRVLEEDES
;
A
#
# COMPACT_ATOMS: atom_id res chain seq x y z
N MET A 1 -34.40 29.31 10.68
CA MET A 1 -34.78 27.89 10.75
C MET A 1 -33.93 27.15 9.73
N PHE A 2 -32.80 26.60 10.15
CA PHE A 2 -31.96 25.79 9.24
C PHE A 2 -32.66 24.44 9.11
N THR A 3 -33.22 24.16 7.95
CA THR A 3 -33.72 22.81 7.63
C THR A 3 -32.53 21.86 7.69
N GLU A 4 -32.54 20.96 8.68
CA GLU A 4 -31.64 19.81 8.74
C GLU A 4 -31.83 19.04 7.43
N ARG A 5 -30.89 19.19 6.49
CA ARG A 5 -30.82 18.32 5.31
C ARG A 5 -30.56 16.93 5.87
N THR A 6 -31.54 16.03 5.76
CA THR A 6 -31.33 14.61 6.02
C THR A 6 -30.41 14.06 4.94
N ARG A 7 -29.09 14.16 5.18
CA ARG A 7 -28.08 13.67 4.25
C ARG A 7 -28.13 12.14 4.29
N ARG A 8 -28.40 11.50 3.15
CA ARG A 8 -28.47 10.03 3.04
C ARG A 8 -27.05 9.47 2.84
N PRO A 9 -26.71 8.31 3.44
CA PRO A 9 -25.45 7.65 3.18
C PRO A 9 -25.29 7.33 1.69
N THR A 10 -24.22 7.83 1.08
CA THR A 10 -23.95 7.72 -0.36
C THR A 10 -23.30 6.39 -0.75
N GLY A 11 -22.70 5.68 0.21
CA GLY A 11 -21.85 4.51 -0.03
C GLY A 11 -20.52 4.82 -0.74
N LEU A 12 -20.22 6.10 -0.97
CA LEU A 12 -18.97 6.54 -1.58
C LEU A 12 -17.84 6.52 -0.55
N VAL A 13 -16.64 6.18 -1.01
CA VAL A 13 -15.45 6.07 -0.16
C VAL A 13 -14.57 7.30 -0.30
N HIS A 14 -14.10 7.82 0.84
CA HIS A 14 -13.12 8.90 0.91
C HIS A 14 -11.88 8.41 1.65
N VAL A 15 -10.75 8.31 0.94
CA VAL A 15 -9.53 7.67 1.46
C VAL A 15 -8.49 8.70 1.87
N PHE A 16 -7.96 8.52 3.08
CA PHE A 16 -6.91 9.34 3.68
C PHE A 16 -5.76 8.45 4.12
N VAL A 17 -4.54 8.78 3.70
CA VAL A 17 -3.36 7.96 3.96
C VAL A 17 -2.33 8.78 4.72
N ASP A 18 -2.00 8.36 5.94
CA ASP A 18 -0.78 8.76 6.61
C ASP A 18 0.36 7.90 6.09
N ASN A 19 1.05 8.44 5.09
CA ASN A 19 2.02 7.66 4.36
C ASN A 19 3.23 7.27 5.21
N SER A 20 3.72 8.20 6.02
CA SER A 20 4.92 7.95 6.80
C SER A 20 4.67 6.88 7.86
N ASN A 21 3.56 6.98 8.59
CA ASN A 21 3.17 5.98 9.57
C ASN A 21 2.92 4.61 8.90
N THR A 22 2.16 4.60 7.79
CA THR A 22 1.88 3.38 7.01
C THR A 22 3.15 2.70 6.51
N PHE A 23 4.09 3.46 5.94
CA PHE A 23 5.30 2.91 5.34
C PHE A 23 6.31 2.42 6.37
N ILE A 24 6.49 3.15 7.47
CA ILE A 24 7.41 2.75 8.54
C ILE A 24 6.94 1.44 9.15
N GLU A 25 5.66 1.33 9.52
CA GLU A 25 5.13 0.12 10.12
C GLU A 25 5.11 -1.06 9.15
N ALA A 26 4.83 -0.82 7.86
CA ALA A 26 4.91 -1.86 6.84
C ALA A 26 6.27 -2.58 6.84
N ARG A 27 7.37 -1.84 7.07
CA ARG A 27 8.71 -2.44 7.08
C ARG A 27 8.93 -3.40 8.24
N TYR A 28 8.31 -3.14 9.39
CA TYR A 28 8.38 -4.04 10.53
C TYR A 28 7.45 -5.23 10.32
N THR A 29 6.16 -4.98 10.07
CA THR A 29 5.14 -6.03 9.94
C THR A 29 5.44 -6.99 8.80
N VAL A 30 5.77 -6.48 7.60
CA VAL A 30 6.12 -7.35 6.46
C VAL A 30 7.45 -8.07 6.70
N GLY A 31 8.40 -7.42 7.39
CA GLY A 31 9.64 -8.07 7.80
C GLY A 31 9.37 -9.31 8.67
N GLU A 32 8.45 -9.20 9.62
CA GLU A 32 8.05 -10.32 10.47
C GLU A 32 7.31 -11.41 9.68
N LEU A 33 6.32 -11.04 8.87
CA LEU A 33 5.53 -11.96 8.06
C LEU A 33 6.36 -12.75 7.04
N GLU A 34 7.41 -12.13 6.48
CA GLU A 34 8.34 -12.76 5.54
C GLU A 34 9.57 -13.39 6.22
N GLY A 35 9.61 -13.41 7.57
CA GLY A 35 10.71 -14.00 8.33
C GLY A 35 12.07 -13.32 8.10
N TYR A 36 12.05 -12.03 7.77
CA TYR A 36 13.25 -11.22 7.51
C TYR A 36 13.69 -10.46 8.76
N PHE A 37 14.89 -10.78 9.26
CA PHE A 37 15.48 -10.17 10.44
C PHE A 37 16.66 -9.26 10.08
N ASP A 38 16.63 -8.00 10.52
CA ASP A 38 17.74 -7.06 10.39
C ASP A 38 18.61 -7.10 11.66
N HIS A 39 19.76 -7.77 11.55
CA HIS A 39 20.72 -7.90 12.66
C HIS A 39 21.29 -6.56 13.15
N ARG A 40 21.34 -5.52 12.30
CA ARG A 40 21.83 -4.19 12.73
C ARG A 40 20.81 -3.48 13.60
N ARG A 41 19.52 -3.70 13.32
CA ARG A 41 18.40 -3.12 14.08
C ARG A 41 17.89 -4.03 15.19
N ASN A 42 18.38 -5.27 15.26
CA ASN A 42 17.90 -6.31 16.17
C ASN A 42 16.36 -6.44 16.15
N SER A 43 15.77 -6.40 14.97
CA SER A 43 14.31 -6.46 14.78
C SER A 43 13.97 -7.02 13.40
N SER A 44 12.75 -7.56 13.26
CA SER A 44 12.19 -7.89 11.96
C SER A 44 11.95 -6.59 11.20
N TYR A 45 12.78 -6.31 10.19
CA TYR A 45 12.74 -5.04 9.46
C TYR A 45 13.20 -5.20 8.03
N LEU A 46 12.32 -4.89 7.07
CA LEU A 46 12.56 -5.10 5.66
C LEU A 46 12.94 -3.79 4.95
N GLN A 47 14.24 -3.49 4.93
CA GLN A 47 14.78 -2.22 4.41
C GLN A 47 14.44 -1.96 2.93
N ASN A 48 14.31 -3.00 2.10
CA ASN A 48 14.04 -2.87 0.66
C ASN A 48 12.55 -2.89 0.31
N LEU A 49 11.67 -2.81 1.31
CA LEU A 49 10.23 -2.76 1.11
C LEU A 49 9.81 -1.43 0.50
N HIS A 50 8.86 -1.53 -0.43
CA HIS A 50 8.13 -0.46 -1.05
C HIS A 50 6.62 -0.76 -0.98
N ILE A 51 5.82 0.31 -0.97
CA ILE A 51 4.37 0.24 -1.15
C ILE A 51 4.08 0.71 -2.57
N ASP A 52 3.20 0.01 -3.26
CA ASP A 52 2.53 0.49 -4.47
C ASP A 52 1.17 1.08 -4.06
N TYR A 53 1.08 2.42 -4.09
CA TYR A 53 -0.08 3.13 -3.54
C TYR A 53 -1.32 2.96 -4.42
N GLY A 54 -1.17 2.81 -5.74
CA GLY A 54 -2.31 2.49 -6.59
C GLY A 54 -2.94 1.14 -6.23
N ARG A 55 -2.11 0.15 -5.92
CA ARG A 55 -2.57 -1.17 -5.42
C ARG A 55 -3.12 -1.10 -4.01
N LEU A 56 -2.54 -0.30 -3.11
CA LEU A 56 -3.07 -0.06 -1.76
C LEU A 56 -4.48 0.53 -1.86
N LEU A 57 -4.64 1.61 -2.64
CA LEU A 57 -5.93 2.25 -2.87
C LEU A 57 -6.95 1.29 -3.48
N THR A 58 -6.56 0.50 -4.48
CA THR A 58 -7.44 -0.52 -5.09
C THR A 58 -7.88 -1.56 -4.04
N THR A 59 -6.96 -1.95 -3.16
CA THR A 59 -7.24 -2.92 -2.09
C THR A 59 -8.25 -2.38 -1.09
N VAL A 60 -8.05 -1.16 -0.58
CA VAL A 60 -8.98 -0.57 0.41
C VAL A 60 -10.29 -0.11 -0.22
N GLN A 61 -10.31 0.29 -1.50
CA GLN A 61 -11.55 0.60 -2.21
C GLN A 61 -12.41 -0.64 -2.34
N ASN A 62 -11.82 -1.81 -2.60
CA ASN A 62 -12.52 -3.09 -2.72
C ASN A 62 -13.74 -3.01 -3.66
N GLY A 63 -13.55 -2.37 -4.83
CA GLY A 63 -14.60 -2.18 -5.84
C GLY A 63 -15.60 -1.04 -5.54
N ARG A 64 -15.52 -0.38 -4.39
CA ARG A 64 -16.36 0.79 -4.04
C ARG A 64 -15.90 2.03 -4.82
N LYS A 65 -16.85 2.90 -5.15
CA LYS A 65 -16.57 4.16 -5.86
C LYS A 65 -16.01 5.21 -4.91
N LEU A 66 -15.02 5.97 -5.38
CA LEU A 66 -14.51 7.13 -4.65
C LEU A 66 -15.50 8.29 -4.73
N GLY A 67 -15.71 8.96 -3.59
CA GLY A 67 -16.47 10.21 -3.53
C GLY A 67 -15.62 11.45 -3.83
N ALA A 68 -14.30 11.35 -3.65
CA ALA A 68 -13.33 12.39 -3.97
C ALA A 68 -11.94 11.80 -4.24
N SER A 69 -11.05 12.64 -4.76
CA SER A 69 -9.62 12.38 -4.85
C SER A 69 -9.05 11.92 -3.49
N PRO A 70 -8.31 10.80 -3.45
CA PRO A 70 -7.62 10.36 -2.23
C PRO A 70 -6.61 11.41 -1.75
N VAL A 71 -6.44 11.50 -0.43
CA VAL A 71 -5.47 12.40 0.20
C VAL A 71 -4.34 11.57 0.79
N ILE A 72 -3.11 11.85 0.40
CA ILE A 72 -1.90 11.17 0.90
C ILE A 72 -1.00 12.22 1.55
N VAL A 73 -0.68 12.05 2.81
CA VAL A 73 0.15 13.00 3.57
C VAL A 73 1.42 12.28 4.04
N GLY A 74 2.59 12.90 3.86
CA GLY A 74 3.88 12.32 4.25
C GLY A 74 4.89 12.36 3.11
N SER A 75 5.80 11.39 3.06
CA SER A 75 6.74 11.28 1.94
C SER A 75 5.98 11.07 0.62
N ARG A 76 6.41 11.72 -0.46
CA ARG A 76 5.77 11.53 -1.78
C ARG A 76 5.93 10.10 -2.30
N PRO A 77 4.85 9.47 -2.81
CA PRO A 77 4.97 8.21 -3.56
C PRO A 77 5.96 8.32 -4.73
N PRO A 78 6.72 7.26 -5.06
CA PRO A 78 7.68 7.27 -6.16
C PRO A 78 7.05 7.62 -7.52
N PRO A 79 7.76 8.27 -8.45
CA PRO A 79 7.21 8.63 -9.77
C PRO A 79 6.73 7.46 -10.64
N ASN A 80 7.28 6.26 -10.40
CA ASN A 80 6.96 5.03 -11.12
C ASN A 80 5.86 4.19 -10.46
N ASP A 81 5.21 4.71 -9.42
CA ASP A 81 4.10 4.04 -8.73
C ASP A 81 2.86 3.90 -9.64
N SER A 82 2.10 2.79 -9.49
CA SER A 82 0.87 2.57 -10.26
C SER A 82 -0.21 3.62 -9.96
N LEU A 83 -0.13 4.29 -8.80
CA LEU A 83 -0.96 5.44 -8.39
C LEU A 83 -1.12 6.47 -9.51
N TRP A 84 -0.01 6.86 -10.14
CA TRP A 84 -0.01 7.90 -11.17
C TRP A 84 -0.67 7.45 -12.47
N ASN A 85 -0.58 6.15 -12.80
CA ASN A 85 -1.34 5.58 -13.91
C ASN A 85 -2.84 5.58 -13.60
N SER A 86 -3.21 5.20 -12.39
CA SER A 86 -4.60 5.16 -11.93
C SER A 86 -5.24 6.54 -11.92
N ILE A 87 -4.53 7.57 -11.43
CA ILE A 87 -4.95 8.98 -11.50
C ILE A 87 -5.30 9.38 -12.93
N ARG A 88 -4.40 9.10 -13.89
CA ARG A 88 -4.61 9.41 -15.31
C ARG A 88 -5.79 8.66 -15.92
N LYS A 89 -6.06 7.42 -15.50
CA LYS A 89 -7.10 6.56 -16.07
C LYS A 89 -8.50 6.84 -15.50
N VAL A 90 -8.58 7.06 -14.19
CA VAL A 90 -9.86 7.12 -13.46
C VAL A 90 -10.35 8.57 -13.31
N GLY A 91 -9.52 9.57 -13.59
CA GLY A 91 -9.89 10.98 -13.57
C GLY A 91 -10.00 11.60 -12.18
N TYR A 92 -9.56 10.87 -11.15
CA TYR A 92 -9.36 11.41 -9.80
C TYR A 92 -7.93 11.91 -9.67
N ASP A 93 -7.76 13.07 -9.04
CA ASP A 93 -6.44 13.57 -8.63
C ASP A 93 -6.00 12.88 -7.32
N VAL A 94 -4.75 13.05 -6.91
CA VAL A 94 -4.29 12.73 -5.55
C VAL A 94 -3.60 13.93 -4.97
N THR A 95 -4.12 14.40 -3.84
CA THR A 95 -3.49 15.50 -3.12
C THR A 95 -2.37 14.94 -2.27
N VAL A 96 -1.13 15.24 -2.64
CA VAL A 96 0.08 14.85 -1.89
C VAL A 96 0.66 16.05 -1.17
N TYR A 97 0.78 15.95 0.15
CA TYR A 97 1.46 16.93 0.99
C TYR A 97 2.81 16.36 1.48
N ASP A 98 3.91 17.05 1.15
CA ASP A 98 5.27 16.61 1.47
C ASP A 98 5.67 16.99 2.91
N ARG A 99 6.45 16.12 3.59
CA ARG A 99 7.17 16.46 4.83
C ARG A 99 8.36 17.38 4.50
N ASN A 100 8.43 18.56 5.12
CA ASN A 100 9.66 19.37 5.12
C ASN A 100 10.65 18.81 6.16
N PHE A 101 11.95 18.87 5.85
CA PHE A 101 13.06 18.27 6.62
C PHE A 101 13.16 18.72 8.09
N ASP A 102 12.51 19.82 8.47
CA ASP A 102 12.56 20.37 9.83
C ASP A 102 11.40 19.83 10.69
N ASN A 103 11.48 18.59 11.20
CA ASN A 103 10.74 18.07 12.36
C ASN A 103 9.29 18.56 12.60
N ILE A 104 8.50 18.68 11.53
CA ILE A 104 7.07 19.02 11.60
C ILE A 104 6.27 17.71 11.42
N GLU A 105 6.32 16.83 12.40
CA GLU A 105 5.40 15.69 12.45
C GLU A 105 3.98 16.19 12.76
N LYS A 106 3.85 17.06 13.77
CA LYS A 106 2.58 17.66 14.20
C LYS A 106 1.78 18.47 13.16
N LYS A 107 2.35 18.97 12.04
CA LYS A 107 1.52 19.62 10.99
C LYS A 107 1.02 18.63 9.93
N VAL A 108 1.59 17.44 9.83
CA VAL A 108 1.17 16.37 8.90
C VAL A 108 -0.14 15.76 9.41
N ASP A 109 -0.21 15.39 10.70
CA ASP A 109 -1.42 14.80 11.30
C ASP A 109 -2.59 15.78 11.26
N ASN A 110 -2.29 17.07 11.47
CA ASN A 110 -3.24 18.16 11.30
C ASN A 110 -3.78 18.27 9.86
N GLN A 111 -2.97 18.00 8.83
CA GLN A 111 -3.43 18.05 7.44
C GLN A 111 -4.44 16.95 7.13
N ILE A 112 -4.21 15.73 7.62
CA ILE A 112 -5.18 14.63 7.46
C ILE A 112 -6.48 15.00 8.17
N SER A 113 -6.41 15.45 9.43
CA SER A 113 -7.60 15.88 10.18
C SER A 113 -8.36 17.01 9.48
N VAL A 114 -7.66 18.02 8.96
CA VAL A 114 -8.28 19.11 8.19
C VAL A 114 -8.93 18.60 6.90
N ALA A 115 -8.30 17.67 6.19
CA ALA A 115 -8.86 17.08 4.97
C ALA A 115 -10.13 16.25 5.25
N MET A 116 -10.13 15.47 6.35
CA MET A 116 -11.30 14.72 6.82
C MET A 116 -12.44 15.69 7.19
N MET A 117 -12.16 16.73 7.97
CA MET A 117 -13.17 17.73 8.35
C MET A 117 -13.73 18.51 7.16
N ASN A 118 -12.88 18.86 6.19
CA ASN A 118 -13.33 19.47 4.93
C ASN A 118 -14.26 18.52 4.16
N THR A 119 -13.98 17.23 4.18
CA THR A 119 -14.83 16.23 3.50
C THR A 119 -16.22 16.18 4.11
N ILE A 120 -16.33 16.17 5.45
CA ILE A 120 -17.62 16.26 6.15
C ILE A 120 -18.38 17.54 5.77
N ARG A 121 -17.66 18.67 5.65
CA ARG A 121 -18.24 19.97 5.32
C ARG A 121 -18.84 20.01 3.91
N TYR A 122 -18.14 19.47 2.92
CA TYR A 122 -18.47 19.65 1.50
C TYR A 122 -19.21 18.48 0.85
N TYR A 123 -19.19 17.29 1.46
CA TYR A 123 -19.81 16.08 0.91
C TYR A 123 -20.92 15.54 1.81
N ASP A 124 -21.85 14.79 1.21
CA ASP A 124 -22.84 14.02 1.96
C ASP A 124 -22.18 12.79 2.60
N PRO A 125 -22.67 12.29 3.75
CA PRO A 125 -22.10 11.16 4.45
C PRO A 125 -21.88 9.96 3.55
N GLY A 126 -20.69 9.39 3.64
CA GLY A 126 -20.27 8.16 3.00
C GLY A 126 -19.43 7.36 3.98
N ILE A 127 -18.42 6.66 3.44
CA ILE A 127 -17.48 5.86 4.21
C ILE A 127 -16.13 6.58 4.18
N MET A 128 -15.66 6.99 5.35
CA MET A 128 -14.32 7.53 5.53
C MET A 128 -13.34 6.39 5.79
N VAL A 129 -12.30 6.28 4.97
CA VAL A 129 -11.24 5.28 5.12
C VAL A 129 -9.97 5.99 5.57
N LEU A 130 -9.54 5.70 6.80
CA LEU A 130 -8.28 6.17 7.37
C LEU A 130 -7.23 5.06 7.30
N ILE A 131 -6.09 5.34 6.66
CA ILE A 131 -4.91 4.48 6.66
C ILE A 131 -3.86 5.12 7.57
N SER A 132 -3.99 4.87 8.87
CA SER A 132 -3.07 5.29 9.93
C SER A 132 -3.32 4.45 11.19
N GLY A 133 -2.30 4.27 12.01
CA GLY A 133 -2.37 3.66 13.33
C GLY A 133 -2.45 4.66 14.48
N ASP A 134 -2.31 5.96 14.19
CA ASP A 134 -2.14 7.00 15.19
C ASP A 134 -3.44 7.31 15.97
N GLY A 135 -3.39 7.20 17.30
CA GLY A 135 -4.50 7.52 18.19
C GLY A 135 -4.87 9.00 18.22
N ASP A 136 -3.98 9.90 17.75
CA ASP A 136 -4.22 11.34 17.72
C ASP A 136 -5.42 11.73 16.81
N PHE A 137 -5.92 10.81 15.98
CA PHE A 137 -7.14 11.02 15.18
C PHE A 137 -8.45 10.80 15.95
N ASP A 138 -8.44 10.24 17.16
CA ASP A 138 -9.66 9.94 17.94
C ASP A 138 -10.63 11.13 18.08
N PRO A 139 -10.19 12.38 18.38
CA PRO A 139 -11.09 13.53 18.41
C PRO A 139 -11.79 13.80 17.07
N THR A 140 -11.07 13.64 15.96
CA THR A 140 -11.63 13.81 14.61
C THR A 140 -12.63 12.70 14.29
N ILE A 141 -12.34 11.45 14.68
CA ILE A 141 -13.22 10.29 14.52
C ILE A 141 -14.54 10.48 15.27
N LYS A 142 -14.48 10.95 16.52
CA LYS A 142 -15.67 11.28 17.30
C LYS A 142 -16.56 12.32 16.60
N GLN A 143 -15.96 13.26 15.87
CA GLN A 143 -16.73 14.24 15.09
C GLN A 143 -17.34 13.62 13.82
N ILE A 144 -16.57 12.81 13.08
CA ILE A 144 -17.04 12.05 11.90
C ILE A 144 -18.30 11.23 12.23
N LEU A 145 -18.27 10.49 13.34
CA LEU A 145 -19.40 9.66 13.79
C LEU A 145 -20.63 10.49 14.18
N LYS A 146 -20.44 11.66 14.81
CA LYS A 146 -21.55 12.59 15.13
C LYS A 146 -22.24 13.08 13.86
N ASP A 147 -21.46 13.34 12.81
CA ASP A 147 -21.94 13.77 11.50
C ASP A 147 -22.47 12.64 10.60
N LYS A 148 -22.71 11.45 11.19
CA LYS A 148 -23.35 10.27 10.56
C LYS A 148 -22.56 9.64 9.40
N TRP A 149 -21.24 9.84 9.38
CA TRP A 149 -20.34 9.12 8.50
C TRP A 149 -20.00 7.75 9.08
N GLU A 150 -19.85 6.76 8.21
CA GLU A 150 -19.18 5.51 8.57
C GLU A 150 -17.66 5.72 8.49
N ILE A 151 -16.92 5.03 9.34
CA ILE A 151 -15.46 5.11 9.33
C ILE A 151 -14.82 3.73 9.44
N GLU A 152 -13.85 3.48 8.56
CA GLU A 152 -13.00 2.30 8.54
C GLU A 152 -11.56 2.74 8.79
N THR A 153 -10.87 2.05 9.69
CA THR A 153 -9.42 2.19 9.84
C THR A 153 -8.75 0.96 9.23
N TRP A 154 -7.84 1.19 8.29
CA TRP A 154 -7.05 0.16 7.65
C TRP A 154 -5.59 0.32 8.05
N PHE A 155 -5.08 -0.57 8.90
CA PHE A 155 -3.70 -0.44 9.36
C PHE A 155 -3.07 -1.79 9.74
N TRP A 156 -1.78 -1.75 10.06
CA TRP A 156 -1.01 -2.91 10.52
C TRP A 156 -1.36 -3.24 11.98
N THR A 157 -1.58 -4.52 12.29
CA THR A 157 -1.97 -4.94 13.65
C THR A 157 -0.95 -4.55 14.71
N SER A 158 0.34 -4.53 14.37
CA SER A 158 1.43 -4.22 15.30
C SER A 158 1.54 -2.74 15.68
N GLY A 159 0.91 -1.84 14.93
CA GLY A 159 1.13 -0.40 15.04
C GLY A 159 -0.14 0.44 15.18
N ILE A 160 -1.31 -0.17 15.35
CA ILE A 160 -2.58 0.54 15.51
C ILE A 160 -2.91 0.77 16.98
N SER A 161 -3.42 1.95 17.32
CA SER A 161 -3.89 2.26 18.67
C SER A 161 -5.22 1.59 19.03
N GLU A 162 -5.41 1.30 20.32
CA GLU A 162 -6.64 0.66 20.83
C GLU A 162 -7.89 1.51 20.62
N ASP A 163 -7.76 2.85 20.66
CA ASP A 163 -8.86 3.77 20.42
C ASP A 163 -9.38 3.65 18.98
N LEU A 164 -8.49 3.55 17.98
CA LEU A 164 -8.89 3.35 16.59
C LEU A 164 -9.59 2.00 16.39
N ILE A 165 -9.10 0.94 17.02
CA ILE A 165 -9.75 -0.39 16.99
C ILE A 165 -11.17 -0.30 17.57
N SER A 166 -11.33 0.41 18.69
CA SER A 166 -12.59 0.47 19.44
C SER A 166 -13.63 1.37 18.78
N ASN A 167 -13.19 2.46 18.14
CA ASN A 167 -14.08 3.51 17.64
C ASN A 167 -14.36 3.44 16.14
N THR A 168 -13.74 2.51 15.40
CA THR A 168 -13.90 2.39 13.94
C THR A 168 -14.11 0.95 13.49
N HIS A 169 -14.54 0.77 12.23
CA HIS A 169 -14.50 -0.55 11.60
C HIS A 169 -13.07 -0.90 11.19
N TYR A 170 -12.32 -1.50 12.12
CA TYR A 170 -10.93 -1.88 11.88
C TYR A 170 -10.80 -3.02 10.86
N ARG A 171 -9.86 -2.85 9.92
CA ARG A 171 -9.49 -3.80 8.86
C ARG A 171 -7.96 -3.99 8.85
N PRO A 172 -7.43 -5.17 9.23
CA PRO A 172 -5.99 -5.39 9.26
C PRO A 172 -5.40 -5.47 7.84
N LEU A 173 -4.25 -4.83 7.64
CA LEU A 173 -3.48 -4.86 6.37
C LEU A 173 -2.59 -6.12 6.25
N ASP A 174 -2.33 -6.80 7.36
CA ASP A 174 -1.38 -7.88 7.54
C ASP A 174 -1.59 -9.06 6.58
N ASN A 175 -2.85 -9.38 6.25
CA ASN A 175 -3.16 -10.49 5.33
C ASN A 175 -3.23 -10.04 3.86
N LEU A 176 -3.11 -8.74 3.60
CA LEU A 176 -3.30 -8.14 2.29
C LEU A 176 -2.01 -7.59 1.70
N TYR A 177 -0.93 -7.51 2.49
CA TYR A 177 0.33 -6.86 2.11
C TYR A 177 0.87 -7.30 0.75
N LYS A 178 0.84 -8.60 0.42
CA LYS A 178 1.32 -9.12 -0.88
C LYS A 178 0.63 -8.47 -2.09
N SER A 179 -0.57 -7.92 -1.92
CA SER A 179 -1.30 -7.24 -3.00
C SER A 179 -0.76 -5.86 -3.34
N PHE A 180 -0.10 -5.19 -2.39
CA PHE A 180 0.27 -3.78 -2.50
C PHE A 180 1.67 -3.43 -1.97
N THR A 181 2.42 -4.38 -1.42
CA THR A 181 3.83 -4.20 -1.04
C THR A 181 4.76 -5.09 -1.85
N TYR A 182 6.00 -4.65 -2.04
CA TYR A 182 7.02 -5.40 -2.76
C TYR A 182 8.42 -5.04 -2.28
N CYS A 183 9.37 -5.96 -2.44
CA CYS A 183 10.79 -5.67 -2.30
C CYS A 183 11.43 -5.34 -3.64
N TYR A 184 12.24 -4.28 -3.65
CA TYR A 184 13.06 -3.91 -4.80
C TYR A 184 14.55 -3.90 -4.45
N GLY A 185 15.33 -4.61 -5.25
CA GLY A 185 16.78 -4.70 -5.10
C GLY A 185 17.27 -6.11 -4.82
N SER A 186 18.58 -6.23 -4.63
CA SER A 186 19.23 -7.53 -4.44
C SER A 186 18.85 -8.17 -3.11
N ASP A 187 18.66 -9.49 -3.10
CA ASP A 187 18.63 -10.27 -1.86
C ASP A 187 20.05 -10.33 -1.26
N ILE A 188 20.28 -9.54 -0.22
CA ILE A 188 21.56 -9.50 0.49
C ILE A 188 21.77 -10.78 1.31
N THR A 189 20.70 -11.48 1.68
CA THR A 189 20.78 -12.70 2.50
C THR A 189 21.31 -13.89 1.72
N ARG A 190 21.23 -13.84 0.38
CA ARG A 190 21.56 -14.95 -0.54
C ARG A 190 20.81 -16.25 -0.22
N LYS A 191 19.63 -16.13 0.39
CA LYS A 191 18.78 -17.28 0.75
C LYS A 191 17.70 -17.55 -0.30
N LYS A 192 17.49 -16.62 -1.23
CA LYS A 192 16.46 -16.73 -2.26
C LYS A 192 17.02 -17.30 -3.56
N TYR A 193 16.14 -18.01 -4.26
CA TYR A 193 16.36 -18.51 -5.61
C TYR A 193 16.09 -17.38 -6.61
N GLY A 194 17.07 -17.06 -7.44
CA GLY A 194 16.95 -16.06 -8.49
C GLY A 194 16.45 -16.67 -9.80
N LEU A 195 15.57 -15.96 -10.50
CA LEU A 195 15.18 -16.26 -11.87
C LEU A 195 15.44 -15.04 -12.74
N MET A 196 16.38 -15.15 -13.66
CA MET A 196 16.65 -14.10 -14.63
C MET A 196 15.72 -14.27 -15.84
N ILE A 197 15.01 -13.19 -16.18
CA ILE A 197 14.10 -13.16 -17.33
C ILE A 197 14.35 -11.94 -18.20
N ILE A 198 14.14 -12.08 -19.50
CA ILE A 198 14.15 -10.98 -20.46
C ILE A 198 12.70 -10.63 -20.82
N ILE A 199 12.25 -9.45 -20.38
CA ILE A 199 10.96 -8.86 -20.70
C ILE A 199 11.01 -7.32 -20.69
N ARG A 200 10.56 -6.70 -21.78
CA ARG A 200 10.54 -5.23 -21.94
C ARG A 200 9.32 -4.55 -21.33
N SER A 201 8.18 -5.22 -21.35
CA SER A 201 6.88 -4.61 -21.07
C SER A 201 6.56 -4.50 -19.59
N TRP A 202 7.12 -5.37 -18.76
CA TRP A 202 6.77 -5.46 -17.34
C TRP A 202 7.34 -4.32 -16.52
N ARG A 203 6.46 -3.54 -15.91
CA ARG A 203 6.73 -2.56 -14.85
C ARG A 203 6.40 -3.19 -13.49
N THR A 204 6.55 -2.42 -12.41
CA THR A 204 6.22 -2.87 -11.06
C THR A 204 4.82 -3.48 -10.98
N GLU A 205 3.84 -2.85 -11.64
CA GLU A 205 2.44 -3.29 -11.62
C GLU A 205 2.28 -4.69 -12.20
N GLU A 206 2.87 -4.98 -13.37
CA GLU A 206 2.79 -6.32 -13.98
C GLU A 206 3.55 -7.37 -13.15
N ILE A 207 4.72 -7.01 -12.61
CA ILE A 207 5.53 -7.93 -11.78
C ILE A 207 4.76 -8.30 -10.51
N MET A 208 4.18 -7.32 -9.81
CA MET A 208 3.34 -7.59 -8.65
C MET A 208 2.09 -8.40 -9.01
N GLY A 209 1.53 -8.20 -10.22
CA GLY A 209 0.42 -8.99 -10.73
C GLY A 209 0.79 -10.46 -10.89
N PHE A 210 1.97 -10.73 -11.46
CA PHE A 210 2.55 -12.06 -11.57
C PHE A 210 2.72 -12.74 -10.20
N TYR A 211 3.37 -12.08 -9.24
CA TYR A 211 3.56 -12.63 -7.89
C TYR A 211 2.23 -12.89 -7.18
N LYS A 212 1.26 -11.97 -7.30
CA LYS A 212 -0.08 -12.13 -6.74
C LYS A 212 -0.82 -13.33 -7.34
N ALA A 213 -0.70 -13.58 -8.64
CA ALA A 213 -1.31 -14.74 -9.29
C ALA A 213 -0.78 -16.08 -8.74
N LEU A 214 0.41 -16.07 -8.13
CA LEU A 214 1.03 -17.23 -7.51
C LEU A 214 0.83 -17.29 -5.99
N ASP A 215 0.16 -16.30 -5.39
CA ASP A 215 0.08 -16.04 -3.95
C ASP A 215 1.45 -15.88 -3.25
N LEU A 216 2.39 -15.23 -3.95
CA LEU A 216 3.75 -15.01 -3.49
C LEU A 216 4.00 -13.53 -3.18
N PHE A 217 4.90 -13.27 -2.24
CA PHE A 217 5.38 -11.93 -1.98
C PHE A 217 6.36 -11.48 -3.07
N CYS A 218 6.11 -10.29 -3.62
CA CYS A 218 6.86 -9.76 -4.75
C CYS A 218 8.25 -9.27 -4.33
N TRP A 219 9.29 -9.90 -4.85
CA TRP A 219 10.67 -9.41 -4.69
C TRP A 219 11.41 -9.51 -6.01
N TYR A 220 11.86 -8.37 -6.54
CA TYR A 220 12.62 -8.35 -7.77
C TYR A 220 13.70 -7.28 -7.80
N LYS A 221 14.61 -7.40 -8.78
CA LYS A 221 15.55 -6.37 -9.17
C LYS A 221 15.54 -6.21 -10.68
N ARG A 222 15.61 -4.98 -11.16
CA ARG A 222 15.86 -4.70 -12.57
C ARG A 222 17.37 -4.61 -12.82
N LEU A 223 17.88 -5.42 -13.73
CA LEU A 223 19.30 -5.46 -14.07
C LEU A 223 19.62 -4.48 -15.20
N ASP A 224 18.72 -4.41 -16.19
CA ASP A 224 18.77 -3.44 -17.29
C ASP A 224 17.36 -3.13 -17.82
N ARG A 225 17.24 -2.44 -18.96
CA ARG A 225 15.94 -2.06 -19.54
C ARG A 225 15.02 -3.25 -19.81
N ASN A 226 15.57 -4.43 -20.10
CA ASN A 226 14.84 -5.60 -20.53
C ASN A 226 15.02 -6.78 -19.58
N THR A 227 16.00 -6.76 -18.68
CA THR A 227 16.31 -7.91 -17.82
C THR A 227 15.86 -7.68 -16.39
N LEU A 228 15.12 -8.65 -15.85
CA LEU A 228 14.68 -8.73 -14.46
C LEU A 228 15.32 -9.95 -13.78
N CYS A 229 15.63 -9.80 -12.50
CA CYS A 229 15.91 -10.90 -11.59
C CYS A 229 14.73 -10.98 -10.59
N LEU A 230 14.00 -12.08 -10.61
CA LEU A 230 12.87 -12.36 -9.71
C LEU A 230 13.35 -13.30 -8.61
N TYR A 231 12.94 -13.07 -7.36
CA TYR A 231 13.38 -13.85 -6.21
C TYR A 231 12.25 -14.72 -5.63
N PHE A 232 12.61 -15.93 -5.20
CA PHE A 232 11.70 -16.93 -4.62
C PHE A 232 12.29 -17.56 -3.36
N ASN A 233 11.45 -17.95 -2.39
CA ASN A 233 11.92 -18.45 -1.09
C ASN A 233 12.41 -19.90 -1.15
N ASN A 234 11.95 -20.68 -2.13
CA ASN A 234 12.33 -22.08 -2.29
C ASN A 234 12.19 -22.53 -3.76
N LEU A 235 12.69 -23.73 -4.05
CA LEU A 235 12.68 -24.33 -5.38
C LEU A 235 11.25 -24.58 -5.90
N GLU A 236 10.31 -24.94 -5.03
CA GLU A 236 8.91 -25.16 -5.41
C GLU A 236 8.27 -23.88 -5.98
N GLN A 237 8.48 -22.75 -5.32
CA GLN A 237 8.03 -21.44 -5.80
C GLN A 237 8.67 -21.07 -7.15
N LEU A 238 9.96 -21.33 -7.31
CA LEU A 238 10.69 -21.09 -8.56
C LEU A 238 10.10 -21.93 -9.71
N GLU A 239 9.87 -23.22 -9.50
CA GLU A 239 9.32 -24.11 -10.53
C GLU A 239 7.86 -23.76 -10.85
N LYS A 240 7.06 -23.40 -9.84
CA LYS A 240 5.70 -22.86 -10.02
C LYS A 240 5.72 -21.61 -10.90
N ALA A 241 6.67 -20.70 -10.66
CA ALA A 241 6.87 -19.50 -11.46
C ALA A 241 7.24 -19.79 -12.91
N LYS A 242 8.22 -20.67 -13.15
CA LYS A 242 8.62 -21.10 -14.50
C LYS A 242 7.44 -21.70 -15.27
N ASN A 243 6.67 -22.59 -14.64
CA ASN A 243 5.51 -23.23 -15.28
C ASN A 243 4.40 -22.22 -15.60
N TRP A 244 4.15 -21.28 -14.69
CA TRP A 244 3.16 -20.23 -14.93
C TRP A 244 3.58 -19.32 -16.10
N MET A 245 4.85 -18.91 -16.18
CA MET A 245 5.36 -18.10 -17.29
C MET A 245 5.27 -18.81 -18.63
N LYS A 246 5.70 -20.08 -18.70
CA LYS A 246 5.59 -20.90 -19.92
C LYS A 246 4.14 -20.96 -20.45
N THR A 247 3.17 -20.99 -19.54
CA THR A 247 1.75 -21.10 -19.88
C THR A 247 1.11 -19.77 -20.26
N ASN A 248 1.38 -18.70 -19.49
CA ASN A 248 0.65 -17.42 -19.59
C ASN A 248 1.41 -16.34 -20.35
N HIS A 249 2.74 -16.45 -20.42
CA HIS A 249 3.63 -15.48 -21.04
C HIS A 249 4.75 -16.18 -21.84
N PRO A 250 4.41 -16.90 -22.91
CA PRO A 250 5.38 -17.64 -23.72
C PRO A 250 6.43 -16.72 -24.38
N GLU A 251 6.19 -15.41 -24.42
CA GLU A 251 7.13 -14.40 -24.88
C GLU A 251 8.29 -14.14 -23.89
N ILE A 252 8.18 -14.56 -22.62
CA ILE A 252 9.24 -14.40 -21.63
C ILE A 252 10.36 -15.40 -21.92
N ARG A 253 11.58 -14.87 -22.12
CA ARG A 253 12.78 -15.70 -22.18
C ARG A 253 13.41 -15.81 -20.80
N VAL A 254 13.44 -17.03 -20.27
CA VAL A 254 14.21 -17.38 -19.06
C VAL A 254 15.68 -17.52 -19.44
N LEU A 255 16.56 -16.94 -18.63
CA LEU A 255 18.00 -17.18 -18.70
C LEU A 255 18.32 -18.28 -17.68
N GLU A 256 18.75 -19.43 -18.16
CA GLU A 256 19.29 -20.48 -17.30
C GLU A 256 20.69 -20.02 -16.83
N GLU A 257 20.97 -20.13 -15.53
CA GLU A 257 22.35 -19.98 -15.05
C GLU A 257 23.13 -21.16 -15.64
N ASP A 258 24.14 -20.88 -16.48
CA ASP A 258 25.12 -21.88 -16.85
C ASP A 258 25.71 -22.43 -15.54
N GLU A 259 25.59 -23.74 -15.31
CA GLU A 259 26.24 -24.43 -14.19
C GLU A 259 27.76 -24.17 -14.30
N SER A 260 28.26 -23.22 -13.49
CA SER A 260 29.69 -22.94 -13.34
C SER A 260 30.23 -23.56 -12.06
#